data_AF-A0A9W9YC16-F1
#
_entry.id   AF-A0A9W9YC16-F1
#
_cell.length_a   1.000
_cell.length_b   1.000
_cell.length_c   1.000
_cell.angle_alpha   90.00
_cell.angle_beta   90.00
_cell.angle_gamma   90.00
#
_symmetry.space_group_name_H-M   'P 1'
#
loop_
_entity.id
_entity.type
_entity.pdbx_description
1 polymer ?
#
loop_
_entity_poly.entity_id
_entity_poly.type
_entity_poly.pdbx_seq_one_letter_code
_entity_poly.pdbx_strand_id
1 'polypeptide(L)'
;MVSEEGDEPTPPFGDQNWGLVHGVLLEFPANDKSTPAKVSVISPPIISQYLRINPRSWSTRVSMAIEFYGCRLGDKRNGLDPTLFTLLAFDPQSKRLYGVSKRHRLYMESGDVYGLEWHVIMPVKWKSVRQKPGIKFVQEVPFVPENRFTRHPAPEVTDTDVKGIKWGGSSLGLHFIPPSVNKWLLVAIWRNHACHCCEVDTDDWDGVHSTTCACAT
;
A
#
# COMPACT_ATOMS: atom_id res chain seq x y z
N MET A 1 -40.80 -18.57 19.92
CA MET A 1 -40.24 -18.76 21.27
C MET A 1 -39.17 -17.70 21.44
N VAL A 2 -39.31 -16.88 22.47
CA VAL A 2 -38.32 -15.86 22.84
C VAL A 2 -37.12 -16.62 23.39
N SER A 3 -35.96 -16.51 22.75
CA SER A 3 -34.71 -17.10 23.25
C SER A 3 -33.77 -15.99 23.70
N GLU A 4 -33.36 -16.15 24.95
CA GLU A 4 -32.60 -15.28 25.84
C GLU A 4 -31.49 -14.42 25.21
N GLU A 5 -31.46 -13.18 25.68
CA GLU A 5 -30.40 -12.18 25.53
C GLU A 5 -29.16 -12.70 26.27
N GLY A 6 -28.23 -13.31 25.53
CA GLY A 6 -26.95 -13.73 26.10
C GLY A 6 -26.10 -12.51 26.41
N ASP A 7 -25.63 -12.42 27.66
CA ASP A 7 -24.77 -11.34 28.17
C ASP A 7 -23.65 -10.99 27.17
N GLU A 8 -23.68 -9.75 26.66
CA GLU A 8 -22.59 -9.20 25.85
C GLU A 8 -21.32 -9.12 26.71
N PRO A 9 -20.17 -9.66 26.27
CA PRO A 9 -18.92 -9.45 26.98
C PRO A 9 -18.57 -7.97 26.95
N THR A 10 -18.51 -7.35 28.14
CA THR A 10 -17.99 -5.98 28.30
C THR A 10 -16.59 -5.89 27.67
N PRO A 11 -16.35 -4.98 26.71
CA PRO A 11 -15.07 -4.89 26.04
C PRO A 11 -13.95 -4.56 27.03
N PRO A 12 -12.73 -5.09 26.84
CA PRO A 12 -11.61 -4.91 27.79
C PRO A 12 -11.06 -3.48 27.86
N PHE A 13 -11.69 -2.53 27.16
CA PHE A 13 -11.34 -1.11 27.16
C PHE A 13 -12.63 -0.32 27.32
N GLY A 14 -12.80 0.32 28.48
CA GLY A 14 -14.03 1.01 28.87
C GLY A 14 -14.50 2.07 27.88
N ASP A 15 -15.83 2.23 27.81
CA ASP A 15 -16.62 3.32 27.22
C ASP A 15 -15.92 4.15 26.15
N GLN A 16 -15.64 3.53 25.01
CA GLN A 16 -15.48 4.26 23.76
C GLN A 16 -16.87 4.36 23.11
N ASN A 17 -17.35 5.60 22.92
CA ASN A 17 -18.57 5.88 22.16
C ASN A 17 -18.47 5.25 20.76
N TRP A 18 -19.10 4.08 20.57
CA TRP A 18 -19.29 3.47 19.26
C TRP A 18 -20.31 4.30 18.49
N GLY A 19 -19.84 5.14 17.57
CA GLY A 19 -20.70 5.88 16.64
C GLY A 19 -21.03 5.04 15.40
N LEU A 20 -22.29 5.10 14.94
CA LEU A 20 -22.68 4.62 13.62
C LEU A 20 -21.86 5.35 12.54
N VAL A 21 -21.46 4.64 11.49
CA VAL A 21 -20.77 5.26 10.35
C VAL A 21 -21.69 6.31 9.73
N HIS A 22 -21.31 7.58 9.84
CA HIS A 22 -22.09 8.74 9.38
C HIS A 22 -23.49 8.85 10.01
N GLY A 23 -23.74 8.25 11.18
CA GLY A 23 -25.07 8.26 11.80
C GLY A 23 -26.09 7.33 11.14
N VAL A 24 -25.68 6.50 10.17
CA VAL A 24 -26.58 5.62 9.40
C VAL A 24 -26.22 4.15 9.66
N LEU A 25 -27.22 3.34 9.96
CA LEU A 25 -27.09 1.88 9.99
C LEU A 25 -26.93 1.37 8.55
N LEU A 26 -25.74 0.84 8.23
CA LEU A 26 -25.49 0.18 6.96
C LEU A 26 -25.79 -1.32 7.10
N GLU A 27 -26.87 -1.77 6.47
CA GLU A 27 -27.25 -3.19 6.43
C GLU A 27 -26.83 -3.79 5.08
N PHE A 28 -26.15 -4.95 5.15
CA PHE A 28 -25.67 -5.65 3.97
C PHE A 28 -26.25 -7.07 3.93
N PRO A 29 -26.71 -7.53 2.75
CA PRO A 29 -27.10 -8.92 2.59
C PRO A 29 -25.88 -9.83 2.74
N ALA A 30 -25.98 -10.83 3.60
CA ALA A 30 -24.98 -11.89 3.74
C ALA A 30 -25.23 -13.03 2.74
N ASN A 31 -24.33 -13.99 2.71
CA ASN A 31 -24.50 -15.24 1.98
C ASN A 31 -25.47 -16.19 2.69
N ASP A 32 -26.21 -16.98 1.91
CA ASP A 32 -27.10 -18.04 2.38
C ASP A 32 -26.42 -19.43 2.34
N LYS A 33 -25.29 -19.53 1.64
CA LYS A 33 -24.47 -20.73 1.44
C LYS A 33 -22.99 -20.39 1.60
N SER A 34 -22.16 -21.35 2.00
CA SER A 34 -20.72 -21.16 2.24
C SER A 34 -19.92 -20.64 1.04
N THR A 35 -20.47 -20.76 -0.18
CA THR A 35 -19.88 -20.23 -1.41
C THR A 35 -20.99 -19.92 -2.43
N PRO A 36 -20.83 -18.93 -3.32
CA PRO A 36 -19.69 -18.00 -3.42
C PRO A 36 -19.74 -16.89 -2.36
N ALA A 37 -18.63 -16.19 -2.17
CA ALA A 37 -18.57 -15.02 -1.31
C ALA A 37 -19.57 -13.93 -1.78
N LYS A 38 -20.24 -13.27 -0.84
CA LYS A 38 -21.06 -12.09 -1.13
C LYS A 38 -20.21 -10.83 -1.01
N VAL A 39 -20.13 -10.07 -2.09
CA VAL A 39 -19.41 -8.78 -2.14
C VAL A 39 -20.39 -7.64 -1.91
N SER A 40 -20.06 -6.74 -0.98
CA SER A 40 -20.78 -5.50 -0.74
C SER A 40 -19.88 -4.30 -0.97
N VAL A 41 -20.29 -3.41 -1.87
CA VAL A 41 -19.62 -2.13 -2.11
C VAL A 41 -20.19 -1.09 -1.16
N ILE A 42 -19.32 -0.43 -0.39
CA ILE A 42 -19.71 0.59 0.56
C ILE A 42 -19.40 1.96 -0.03
N SER A 43 -20.46 2.73 -0.31
CA SER A 43 -20.39 4.10 -0.81
C SER A 43 -21.35 4.98 0.00
N PRO A 44 -20.88 6.08 0.63
CA PRO A 44 -19.49 6.58 0.62
C PRO A 44 -18.53 5.65 1.40
N PRO A 45 -17.20 5.73 1.15
CA PRO A 45 -16.22 4.87 1.83
C PRO A 45 -16.21 5.13 3.35
N ILE A 46 -15.91 4.08 4.11
CA ILE A 46 -15.80 4.19 5.56
C ILE A 46 -14.37 4.62 5.92
N ILE A 47 -14.23 5.77 6.56
CA ILE A 47 -12.95 6.22 7.12
C ILE A 47 -12.90 5.80 8.57
N SER A 48 -12.19 4.71 8.88
CA SER A 48 -12.02 4.24 10.26
C SER A 48 -10.73 3.45 10.44
N GLN A 49 -10.27 3.37 11.69
CA GLN A 49 -9.22 2.44 12.12
C GLN A 49 -9.80 1.12 12.65
N TYR A 50 -11.05 1.14 13.11
CA TYR A 50 -11.73 0.01 13.72
C TYR A 50 -13.11 -0.18 13.08
N LEU A 51 -13.43 -1.41 12.70
CA LEU A 51 -14.74 -1.80 12.17
C LEU A 51 -15.33 -2.86 13.09
N ARG A 52 -16.60 -2.70 13.45
CA ARG A 52 -17.38 -3.71 14.17
C ARG A 52 -18.49 -4.20 13.25
N ILE A 53 -18.64 -5.52 13.18
CA ILE A 53 -19.69 -6.18 12.40
C ILE A 53 -20.67 -6.82 13.38
N ASN A 54 -21.95 -6.54 13.21
CA ASN A 54 -23.02 -7.07 14.06
C ASN A 54 -23.97 -7.92 13.19
N PRO A 55 -23.85 -9.26 13.20
CA PRO A 55 -24.76 -10.13 12.46
C PRO A 55 -26.21 -9.93 12.92
N ARG A 56 -27.14 -9.74 11.97
CA ARG A 56 -28.57 -9.56 12.25
C ARG A 56 -29.39 -10.84 12.12
N SER A 57 -28.96 -11.75 11.25
CA SER A 57 -29.61 -13.05 11.01
C SER A 57 -28.58 -14.09 10.57
N TRP A 58 -28.88 -15.36 10.82
CA TRP A 58 -28.04 -16.52 10.46
C TRP A 58 -28.91 -17.75 10.21
N SER A 59 -28.37 -18.74 9.50
CA SER A 59 -29.09 -19.97 9.16
C SER A 59 -29.11 -20.99 10.32
N THR A 60 -27.94 -21.35 10.85
CA THR A 60 -27.82 -22.36 11.92
C THR A 60 -26.97 -21.85 13.08
N ARG A 61 -25.75 -21.43 12.80
CA ARG A 61 -24.84 -20.78 13.73
C ARG A 61 -24.30 -19.51 13.09
N VAL A 62 -23.91 -18.55 13.92
CA VAL A 62 -23.18 -17.38 13.45
C VAL A 62 -21.76 -17.83 13.09
N SER A 63 -21.48 -17.86 11.79
CA SER A 63 -20.15 -18.12 11.23
C SER A 63 -19.93 -17.21 10.04
N MET A 64 -18.77 -16.58 9.97
CA MET A 64 -18.43 -15.60 8.94
C MET A 64 -16.92 -15.63 8.71
N ALA A 65 -16.49 -15.64 7.46
CA ALA A 65 -15.15 -15.20 7.11
C ALA A 65 -15.27 -13.94 6.26
N ILE A 66 -14.63 -12.85 6.70
CA ILE A 66 -14.76 -11.54 6.08
C ILE A 66 -13.40 -10.96 5.74
N GLU A 67 -13.35 -10.31 4.58
CA GLU A 67 -12.22 -9.52 4.14
C GLU A 67 -12.67 -8.11 3.76
N PHE A 68 -11.94 -7.10 4.24
CA PHE A 68 -12.16 -5.69 3.92
C PHE A 68 -11.09 -5.18 2.96
N TYR A 69 -11.52 -4.43 1.97
CA TYR A 69 -10.69 -3.80 0.95
C TYR A 69 -10.88 -2.29 1.00
N GLY A 70 -9.79 -1.53 1.03
CA GLY A 70 -9.81 -0.08 1.02
C GLY A 70 -8.41 0.52 0.88
N CYS A 71 -8.31 1.85 0.90
CA CYS A 71 -7.03 2.57 0.86
C CYS A 71 -6.75 3.30 2.18
N ARG A 72 -5.47 3.56 2.47
CA ARG A 72 -5.08 4.35 3.66
C ARG A 72 -5.36 5.83 3.41
N LEU A 73 -5.98 6.50 4.39
CA LEU A 73 -6.20 7.94 4.33
C LEU A 73 -4.84 8.67 4.27
N GLY A 74 -4.67 9.54 3.26
CA GLY A 74 -3.42 10.29 3.05
C GLY A 74 -2.36 9.58 2.21
N ASP A 75 -2.65 8.41 1.64
CA ASP A 75 -1.74 7.71 0.72
C ASP A 75 -1.81 8.32 -0.69
N LYS A 76 -1.47 9.61 -0.82
CA LYS A 76 -0.95 10.20 -2.05
C LYS A 76 0.56 10.01 -2.12
N ARG A 77 1.05 8.83 -1.77
CA ARG A 77 2.42 8.48 -2.12
C ARG A 77 2.40 8.17 -3.60
N ASN A 78 2.85 9.13 -4.39
CA ASN A 78 3.14 8.93 -5.79
C ASN A 78 4.19 7.82 -5.87
N GLY A 79 3.72 6.57 -5.98
CA GLY A 79 4.60 5.46 -6.31
C GLY A 79 5.28 5.77 -7.63
N LEU A 80 6.46 5.18 -7.84
CA LEU A 80 7.08 5.20 -9.17
C LEU A 80 6.05 4.76 -10.21
N ASP A 81 6.15 5.35 -11.41
CA ASP A 81 5.26 5.09 -12.53
C ASP A 81 4.94 3.59 -12.67
N PRO A 82 3.65 3.21 -12.77
CA PRO A 82 3.24 1.81 -12.75
C PRO A 82 3.77 1.00 -13.94
N THR A 83 4.21 1.65 -15.00
CA THR A 83 4.83 1.04 -16.17
C THR A 83 6.30 0.69 -15.94
N LEU A 84 6.94 1.21 -14.89
CA LEU A 84 8.33 0.95 -14.54
C LEU A 84 8.48 -0.44 -13.89
N PHE A 85 9.44 -1.23 -14.37
CA PHE A 85 9.81 -2.51 -13.78
C PHE A 85 10.85 -2.35 -12.67
N THR A 86 11.93 -1.62 -12.97
CA THR A 86 13.03 -1.40 -12.04
C THR A 86 13.75 -0.09 -12.39
N LEU A 87 14.40 0.49 -11.39
CA LEU A 87 15.33 1.61 -11.57
C LEU A 87 16.73 1.07 -11.88
N LEU A 88 17.43 1.76 -12.78
CA LEU A 88 18.80 1.43 -13.17
C LEU A 88 19.80 2.43 -12.58
N ALA A 89 19.49 3.72 -12.65
CA ALA A 89 20.43 4.76 -12.25
C ALA A 89 19.76 6.11 -11.95
N PHE A 90 20.50 6.98 -11.29
CA PHE A 90 20.22 8.39 -11.09
C PHE A 90 21.41 9.23 -11.59
N ASP A 91 21.13 10.27 -12.38
CA ASP A 91 22.13 11.28 -12.78
C ASP A 91 22.02 12.51 -11.88
N PRO A 92 23.00 12.75 -10.98
CA PRO A 92 22.96 13.89 -10.06
C PRO A 92 23.00 15.26 -10.76
N GLN A 93 23.56 15.33 -11.97
CA GLN A 93 23.69 16.60 -12.69
C GLN A 93 22.35 17.02 -13.32
N SER A 94 21.71 16.08 -14.03
CA SER A 94 20.43 16.35 -14.70
C SER A 94 19.22 16.12 -13.79
N LYS A 95 19.44 15.51 -12.62
CA LYS A 95 18.40 15.09 -11.66
C LYS A 95 17.38 14.16 -12.31
N ARG A 96 17.85 13.26 -13.17
CA ARG A 96 17.04 12.30 -13.92
C ARG A 96 17.18 10.90 -13.34
N LEU A 97 16.07 10.19 -13.30
CA LEU A 97 16.03 8.76 -13.01
C LEU A 97 15.99 7.98 -14.33
N TYR A 98 16.62 6.81 -14.32
CA TYR A 98 16.64 5.88 -15.43
C TYR A 98 16.15 4.52 -14.95
N GLY A 99 15.42 3.82 -15.81
CA GLY A 99 14.86 2.51 -15.47
C GLY A 99 14.49 1.70 -16.69
N VAL A 100 13.76 0.61 -16.45
CA VAL A 100 13.29 -0.31 -17.48
C VAL A 100 11.78 -0.42 -17.39
N SER A 101 11.08 -0.41 -18.53
CA SER A 101 9.64 -0.65 -18.58
C SER A 101 9.30 -2.12 -18.27
N LYS A 102 8.15 -2.35 -17.63
CA LYS A 102 7.57 -3.69 -17.45
C LYS A 102 7.31 -4.35 -18.80
N ARG A 103 6.69 -3.61 -19.71
CA ARG A 103 6.36 -4.08 -21.06
C ARG A 103 7.59 -3.96 -21.97
N HIS A 104 8.00 -5.05 -22.62
CA HIS A 104 9.11 -5.08 -23.59
C HIS A 104 10.51 -4.71 -23.08
N ARG A 105 10.69 -4.45 -21.77
CA ARG A 105 12.00 -4.16 -21.16
C ARG A 105 12.75 -3.00 -21.84
N LEU A 106 12.04 -1.93 -22.20
CA LEU A 106 12.62 -0.76 -22.86
C LEU A 106 13.25 0.17 -21.82
N TYR A 107 14.34 0.84 -22.19
CA TYR A 107 14.95 1.86 -21.33
C TYR A 107 14.06 3.09 -21.21
N MET A 108 13.95 3.63 -20.01
CA MET A 108 13.14 4.81 -19.72
C MET A 108 13.95 5.87 -18.96
N GLU A 109 13.56 7.12 -19.14
CA GLU A 109 14.08 8.29 -18.42
C GLU A 109 12.92 9.10 -17.82
N SER A 110 13.12 9.63 -16.61
CA SER A 110 12.11 10.47 -15.97
C SER A 110 12.01 11.86 -16.60
N GLY A 111 10.78 12.32 -16.84
CA GLY A 111 10.41 13.67 -17.29
C GLY A 111 10.57 14.75 -16.22
N ASP A 112 10.76 14.34 -14.96
CA ASP A 112 10.95 15.21 -13.81
C ASP A 112 11.91 14.63 -12.75
N VAL A 113 12.16 15.40 -11.69
CA VAL A 113 13.09 15.06 -10.60
C VAL A 113 12.48 14.12 -9.54
N TYR A 114 11.15 13.97 -9.55
CA TYR A 114 10.40 13.13 -8.62
C TYR A 114 10.01 11.78 -9.26
N GLY A 115 10.20 11.61 -10.56
CA GLY A 115 9.90 10.36 -11.27
C GLY A 115 8.40 10.13 -11.46
N LEU A 116 7.64 11.21 -11.66
CA LEU A 116 6.19 11.18 -11.90
C LEU A 116 5.85 10.96 -13.38
N GLU A 117 6.74 11.36 -14.29
CA GLU A 117 6.58 11.18 -15.73
C GLU A 117 7.76 10.39 -16.30
N TRP A 118 7.49 9.51 -17.27
CA TRP A 118 8.51 8.65 -17.86
C TRP A 118 8.34 8.51 -19.37
N HIS A 119 9.46 8.51 -20.08
CA HIS A 119 9.49 8.37 -21.53
C HIS A 119 10.54 7.34 -21.96
N VAL A 120 10.23 6.59 -23.02
CA VAL A 120 11.16 5.60 -23.58
C VAL A 120 12.36 6.30 -24.21
N ILE A 121 13.55 5.78 -23.94
CA ILE A 121 14.81 6.24 -24.55
C ILE A 121 15.44 5.12 -25.39
N MET A 122 16.15 5.53 -26.43
CA MET A 122 16.87 4.59 -27.29
C MET A 122 18.06 3.94 -26.56
N PRO A 123 18.42 2.68 -26.88
CA PRO A 123 19.58 2.01 -26.29
C PRO A 123 20.90 2.79 -26.42
N VAL A 124 21.06 3.54 -27.51
CA VAL A 124 22.25 4.40 -27.73
C VAL A 124 22.32 5.51 -26.68
N LYS A 125 21.19 6.14 -26.33
CA LYS A 125 21.14 7.15 -25.26
C LYS A 125 21.49 6.52 -23.91
N TRP A 126 20.92 5.36 -23.60
CA TRP A 126 21.27 4.63 -22.37
C TRP A 126 22.76 4.28 -22.31
N LYS A 127 23.36 3.85 -23.43
CA LYS A 127 24.80 3.55 -23.51
C LYS A 127 25.66 4.78 -23.17
N SER A 128 25.26 5.97 -23.61
CA SER A 128 25.95 7.21 -23.25
C SER A 128 25.76 7.57 -21.78
N VAL A 129 24.54 7.43 -21.25
CA VAL A 129 24.22 7.73 -19.84
C VAL A 129 25.03 6.84 -18.89
N ARG A 130 25.08 5.52 -19.14
CA ARG A 130 25.81 4.58 -18.27
C ARG A 130 27.33 4.78 -18.26
N GLN A 131 27.88 5.49 -19.24
CA GLN A 131 29.31 5.81 -19.32
C GLN A 131 29.61 7.20 -18.73
N LYS A 132 28.59 7.96 -18.36
CA LYS A 132 28.75 9.31 -17.81
C LYS A 132 29.42 9.26 -16.44
N PRO A 133 30.51 10.03 -16.20
CA PRO A 133 31.12 10.12 -14.88
C PRO A 133 30.13 10.64 -13.84
N GLY A 134 30.09 10.00 -12.67
CA GLY A 134 29.24 10.41 -11.56
C GLY A 134 27.80 9.89 -11.59
N ILE A 135 27.41 9.13 -12.63
CA ILE A 135 26.15 8.39 -12.63
C ILE A 135 26.08 7.47 -11.41
N LYS A 136 24.95 7.46 -10.71
CA LYS A 136 24.73 6.61 -9.53
C LYS A 136 23.86 5.44 -9.94
N PHE A 137 24.46 4.26 -10.06
CA PHE A 137 23.71 3.05 -10.35
C PHE A 137 22.95 2.59 -9.11
N VAL A 138 21.72 2.14 -9.34
CA VAL A 138 20.95 1.45 -8.31
C VAL A 138 21.64 0.12 -8.03
N GLN A 139 21.94 -0.12 -6.77
CA GLN A 139 22.42 -1.42 -6.30
C GLN A 139 21.23 -2.17 -5.72
N GLU A 140 21.08 -3.43 -6.11
CA GLU A 140 20.14 -4.31 -5.45
C GLU A 140 20.60 -4.50 -4.00
N VAL A 141 19.65 -4.37 -3.07
CA VAL A 141 19.88 -4.82 -1.70
C VAL A 141 19.75 -6.35 -1.72
N PRO A 142 20.85 -7.11 -1.57
CA PRO A 142 20.87 -8.53 -1.89
C PRO A 142 19.91 -9.35 -1.01
N PHE A 143 19.63 -8.87 0.20
CA PHE A 143 18.66 -9.44 1.12
C PHE A 143 18.32 -8.41 2.20
N VAL A 144 17.03 -8.21 2.49
CA VAL A 144 16.61 -7.54 3.73
C VAL A 144 16.35 -8.66 4.74
N PRO A 145 17.05 -8.72 5.88
CA PRO A 145 16.87 -9.79 6.85
C PRO A 145 15.42 -9.91 7.33
N GLU A 146 14.68 -10.89 6.79
CA GLU A 146 13.29 -11.17 7.18
C GLU A 146 13.19 -11.95 8.50
N ASN A 147 14.31 -12.51 8.96
CA ASN A 147 14.37 -13.53 10.00
C ASN A 147 13.98 -13.02 11.40
N ARG A 148 13.68 -11.73 11.52
CA ARG A 148 13.12 -11.11 12.72
C ARG A 148 12.11 -10.11 12.22
N PHE A 149 10.91 -10.08 12.81
CA PHE A 149 9.89 -9.04 12.65
C PHE A 149 10.41 -7.65 13.11
N THR A 150 11.54 -7.24 12.56
CA THR A 150 12.26 -6.04 12.90
C THR A 150 11.61 -4.92 12.12
N ARG A 151 10.87 -4.09 12.86
CA ARG A 151 10.30 -2.85 12.31
C ARG A 151 11.37 -1.81 11.98
N HIS A 152 12.66 -2.13 12.12
CA HIS A 152 13.77 -1.21 11.98
C HIS A 152 14.88 -1.80 11.10
N PRO A 153 15.59 -0.96 10.32
CA PRO A 153 16.67 -1.41 9.43
C PRO A 153 17.86 -2.04 10.16
N ALA A 154 18.46 -3.05 9.53
CA ALA A 154 19.73 -3.64 9.94
C ALA A 154 20.91 -2.82 9.34
N PRO A 155 22.10 -2.77 9.98
CA PRO A 155 23.22 -1.95 9.52
C PRO A 155 23.62 -2.17 8.05
N GLU A 156 23.51 -3.40 7.55
CA GLU A 156 23.86 -3.82 6.19
C GLU A 156 22.97 -3.19 5.12
N VAL A 157 21.79 -2.72 5.52
CA VAL A 157 20.79 -2.08 4.65
C VAL A 157 20.55 -0.63 5.06
N THR A 158 21.56 0.00 5.67
CA THR A 158 21.54 1.43 6.03
C THR A 158 22.59 2.22 5.29
N ASP A 159 22.25 3.46 4.96
CA ASP A 159 23.18 4.43 4.36
C ASP A 159 22.95 5.81 4.98
N THR A 160 23.93 6.71 4.88
CA THR A 160 23.82 8.09 5.38
C THR A 160 23.99 9.07 4.24
N ASP A 161 23.02 9.96 4.06
CA ASP A 161 23.11 10.96 3.01
C ASP A 161 24.07 12.12 3.37
N VAL A 162 24.31 12.99 2.40
CA VAL A 162 25.21 14.15 2.55
C VAL A 162 24.76 15.16 3.61
N LYS A 163 23.53 15.06 4.12
CA LYS A 163 22.98 15.92 5.18
C LYS A 163 23.02 15.23 6.54
N GLY A 164 23.61 14.03 6.63
CA GLY A 164 23.67 13.25 7.87
C GLY A 164 22.37 12.52 8.20
N ILE A 165 21.40 12.46 7.28
CA ILE A 165 20.18 11.66 7.47
C ILE A 165 20.55 10.20 7.22
N LYS A 166 20.26 9.33 8.19
CA LYS A 166 20.41 7.89 8.00
C LYS A 166 19.15 7.33 7.34
N TRP A 167 19.31 6.53 6.32
CA TRP A 167 18.26 5.81 5.60
C TRP A 167 18.43 4.31 5.84
N GLY A 168 17.35 3.55 5.78
CA GLY A 168 17.48 2.10 5.75
C GLY A 168 16.21 1.33 5.41
N GLY A 169 16.40 0.13 4.88
CA GLY A 169 15.31 -0.81 4.57
C GLY A 169 15.04 -1.79 5.70
N SER A 170 13.78 -2.16 5.90
CA SER A 170 13.33 -3.24 6.80
C SER A 170 12.27 -4.08 6.10
N SER A 171 11.80 -5.18 6.68
CA SER A 171 10.67 -5.93 6.11
C SER A 171 9.36 -5.12 6.00
N LEU A 172 9.20 -4.04 6.78
CA LEU A 172 8.04 -3.16 6.72
C LEU A 172 8.11 -2.12 5.60
N GLY A 173 9.32 -1.70 5.22
CA GLY A 173 9.52 -0.59 4.29
C GLY A 173 10.80 0.21 4.53
N LEU A 174 10.83 1.41 3.94
CA LEU A 174 11.91 2.39 4.01
C LEU A 174 11.75 3.30 5.23
N HIS A 175 12.84 3.49 5.96
CA HIS A 175 12.93 4.34 7.14
C HIS A 175 14.00 5.42 6.96
N PHE A 176 13.90 6.48 7.76
CA PHE A 176 14.97 7.46 7.93
C PHE A 176 15.13 7.90 9.40
N ILE A 177 16.31 8.41 9.74
CA ILE A 177 16.63 9.08 11.00
C ILE A 177 17.01 10.53 10.69
N PRO A 178 16.17 11.51 11.06
CA PRO A 178 16.58 12.91 10.99
C PRO A 178 17.65 13.21 12.07
N PRO A 179 18.60 14.14 11.78
CA PRO A 179 19.69 14.47 12.70
C PRO A 179 19.22 14.89 14.10
N SER A 180 18.05 15.51 14.21
CA SER A 180 17.49 16.04 15.45
C SER A 180 16.78 15.01 16.33
N VAL A 181 16.36 13.86 15.78
CA VAL A 181 15.49 12.90 16.50
C VAL A 181 16.24 11.62 16.86
N ASN A 182 17.27 11.25 16.11
CA ASN A 182 18.08 10.04 16.29
C ASN A 182 17.25 8.74 16.49
N LYS A 183 16.06 8.67 15.88
CA LYS A 183 15.13 7.52 15.92
C LYS A 183 14.63 7.20 14.52
N TRP A 184 14.44 5.92 14.22
CA TRP A 184 13.87 5.45 12.95
C TRP A 184 12.42 5.88 12.78
N LEU A 185 12.13 6.52 11.65
CA LEU A 185 10.80 6.92 11.20
C LEU A 185 10.49 6.24 9.86
N LEU A 186 9.35 5.54 9.77
CA LEU A 186 8.89 4.89 8.55
C LEU A 186 8.35 5.93 7.55
N VAL A 187 8.91 5.95 6.34
CA VAL A 187 8.56 6.93 5.28
C VAL A 187 8.02 6.31 4.00
N ALA A 188 8.28 5.03 3.77
CA ALA A 188 7.60 4.25 2.74
C ALA A 188 7.37 2.83 3.25
N ILE A 189 6.26 2.22 2.84
CA ILE A 189 6.05 0.78 2.98
C ILE A 189 6.34 0.12 1.64
N TRP A 190 6.87 -1.10 1.65
CA TRP A 190 6.91 -1.87 0.40
C TRP A 190 5.48 -2.03 -0.11
N ARG A 191 5.25 -1.84 -1.41
CA ARG A 191 3.97 -2.22 -2.01
C ARG A 191 3.86 -3.73 -1.87
N ASN A 192 2.93 -4.20 -1.05
CA ASN A 192 2.35 -5.51 -1.31
C ASN A 192 1.76 -5.45 -2.72
N HIS A 193 2.05 -6.47 -3.53
CA HIS A 193 1.36 -6.68 -4.79
C HIS A 193 -0.14 -6.47 -4.54
N ALA A 194 -0.78 -5.60 -5.33
CA ALA A 194 -2.22 -5.39 -5.21
C ALA A 194 -2.92 -6.74 -5.48
N CYS A 195 -3.77 -7.19 -4.55
CA CYS A 195 -4.73 -8.24 -4.84
C CYS A 195 -5.61 -7.76 -6.00
N HIS A 196 -5.60 -8.51 -7.08
CA HIS A 196 -6.22 -8.22 -8.37
C HIS A 196 -7.75 -8.45 -8.34
N CYS A 197 -8.43 -8.15 -7.22
CA CYS A 197 -9.85 -8.51 -7.01
C CYS A 197 -10.79 -7.30 -6.85
N CYS A 198 -10.47 -6.18 -7.48
CA CYS A 198 -11.39 -5.02 -7.58
C CYS A 198 -11.46 -4.48 -9.02
N GLU A 199 -11.36 -5.34 -10.04
CA GLU A 199 -11.79 -4.97 -11.39
C GLU A 199 -13.32 -4.97 -11.41
N VAL A 200 -13.91 -3.78 -11.33
CA VAL A 200 -15.07 -3.52 -12.18
C VAL A 200 -14.49 -2.79 -13.39
N ASP A 201 -14.15 -3.56 -14.42
CA ASP A 201 -14.00 -3.00 -15.75
C ASP A 201 -15.35 -2.42 -16.14
N THR A 202 -15.37 -1.15 -16.52
CA THR A 202 -15.95 -0.71 -17.79
C THR A 202 -15.56 0.75 -17.97
N ASP A 203 -14.62 1.02 -18.88
CA ASP A 203 -14.47 2.27 -19.63
C ASP A 203 -15.14 3.52 -19.01
N ASP A 204 -14.51 4.19 -18.03
CA ASP A 204 -14.82 5.60 -17.83
C ASP A 204 -13.67 6.40 -17.21
N TRP A 205 -13.37 7.50 -17.86
CA TRP A 205 -12.41 8.51 -17.45
C TRP A 205 -13.06 9.37 -16.38
N ASP A 206 -12.75 9.16 -15.10
CA ASP A 206 -12.68 10.22 -14.10
C ASP A 206 -12.08 9.68 -12.79
N GLY A 207 -10.88 10.14 -12.46
CA GLY A 207 -10.00 9.55 -11.44
C GLY A 207 -10.39 9.77 -9.97
N VAL A 208 -11.61 9.44 -9.56
CA VAL A 208 -12.01 9.42 -8.13
C VAL A 208 -13.04 8.33 -7.86
N HIS A 209 -12.59 7.09 -7.62
CA HIS A 209 -13.42 6.07 -6.99
C HIS A 209 -12.69 5.42 -5.81
N SER A 210 -12.83 6.04 -4.64
CA SER A 210 -12.47 5.45 -3.35
C SER A 210 -13.63 4.59 -2.85
N THR A 211 -13.66 3.32 -3.24
CA THR A 211 -14.64 2.35 -2.71
C THR A 211 -14.00 1.49 -1.63
N THR A 212 -14.81 1.07 -0.66
CA THR A 212 -14.47 0.00 0.28
C THR A 212 -15.28 -1.23 -0.10
N CYS A 213 -14.62 -2.36 -0.36
CA CYS A 213 -15.31 -3.63 -0.62
C CYS A 213 -15.23 -4.52 0.62
N ALA A 214 -16.32 -5.18 0.98
CA ALA A 214 -16.32 -6.25 1.96
C ALA A 214 -16.78 -7.55 1.30
N CYS A 215 -15.98 -8.61 1.42
CA CYS A 215 -16.31 -9.95 0.94
C CYS A 215 -16.60 -10.84 2.14
N ALA A 216 -17.74 -11.53 2.16
CA ALA A 216 -18.11 -12.49 3.21
C ALA A 216 -18.40 -13.88 2.63
N THR A 217 -17.82 -14.93 3.20
CA THR A 217 -18.11 -16.37 2.92
C THR A 217 -18.67 -17.07 4.15
#